data_AF-A0A0G0L825-F1
#
_entry.id   AF-A0A0G0L825-F1
#
_cell.length_a   1.000
_cell.length_b   1.000
_cell.length_c   1.000
_cell.angle_alpha   90.00
_cell.angle_beta   90.00
_cell.angle_gamma   90.00
#
_symmetry.space_group_name_H-M   'P 1'
#
loop_
_entity.id
_entity.type
_entity.pdbx_description
1 polymer ?
#
loop_
_entity_poly.entity_id
_entity_poly.type
_entity_poly.pdbx_seq_one_letter_code
_entity_poly.pdbx_strand_id
1 'polypeptide(L)'
;MQYKKKNLFFMLMVLCFVVYVKNGNALKLSADDAQKKIETIFFVSTYSARETYNILLADIIYFSSYKNLPGHPAFKELEAYPEIIASIDQDALYVTFLSEVYQPLPTSFIEGKIKKHASTLLTAYQRCEVLNKNWGFVIFPCYTIYPLFYGAGGGYRPDTGGIELNVNEKGLRKKTCKTIIHEMVHIGIEDGIVQRFQLSHWEKEGLVDTICSLYFHDLLPNYHMQSPGDKNIQKYLTYEALVADLPGAIMDYVAHYPR
;
A
#
# COMPACT_ATOMS: atom_id res chain seq x y z
N MET A 1 -53.86 6.03 -27.96
CA MET A 1 -53.72 5.35 -26.65
C MET A 1 -52.33 4.73 -26.59
N GLN A 2 -51.34 5.38 -25.96
CA GLN A 2 -50.93 5.17 -24.55
C GLN A 2 -50.78 3.66 -24.23
N TYR A 3 -49.60 3.12 -23.93
CA TYR A 3 -48.84 3.43 -22.71
C TYR A 3 -47.31 3.23 -22.86
N LYS A 4 -46.58 4.15 -22.21
CA LYS A 4 -45.13 4.13 -21.92
C LYS A 4 -44.73 2.89 -21.10
N LYS A 5 -43.74 2.11 -21.55
CA LYS A 5 -42.93 1.27 -20.65
C LYS A 5 -41.82 2.12 -20.05
N LYS A 6 -42.04 2.58 -18.83
CA LYS A 6 -41.02 3.22 -17.99
C LYS A 6 -40.03 2.14 -17.51
N ASN A 7 -38.76 2.44 -17.70
CA ASN A 7 -37.65 1.93 -16.90
C ASN A 7 -38.01 2.04 -15.41
N LEU A 8 -38.12 0.91 -14.71
CA LEU A 8 -38.00 0.87 -13.27
C LEU A 8 -36.72 0.09 -12.96
N PHE A 9 -35.66 0.90 -12.84
CA PHE A 9 -34.36 0.56 -12.30
C PHE A 9 -34.55 -0.26 -11.01
N PHE A 10 -34.16 -1.52 -11.04
CA PHE A 10 -33.92 -2.31 -9.84
C PHE A 10 -32.66 -1.73 -9.18
N MET A 11 -32.85 -0.75 -8.30
CA MET A 11 -31.82 -0.25 -7.41
C MET A 11 -31.67 -1.27 -6.28
N LEU A 12 -30.90 -2.32 -6.53
CA LEU A 12 -30.44 -3.24 -5.49
C LEU A 12 -29.45 -2.45 -4.61
N MET A 13 -29.93 -1.82 -3.54
CA MET A 13 -29.08 -1.44 -2.42
C MET A 13 -28.59 -2.74 -1.78
N VAL A 14 -27.42 -3.22 -2.21
CA VAL A 14 -26.65 -4.20 -1.45
C VAL A 14 -26.21 -3.48 -0.17
N LEU A 15 -26.95 -3.70 0.92
CA LEU A 15 -26.52 -3.34 2.26
C LEU A 15 -25.30 -4.19 2.62
N CYS A 16 -24.10 -3.71 2.26
CA CYS A 16 -22.84 -4.27 2.72
C CYS A 16 -22.69 -3.93 4.20
N PHE A 17 -23.09 -4.83 5.09
CA PHE A 17 -22.76 -4.73 6.51
C PHE A 17 -21.29 -5.12 6.72
N VAL A 18 -20.51 -4.25 7.35
CA VAL A 18 -19.18 -4.61 7.87
C VAL A 18 -19.38 -5.23 9.24
N VAL A 19 -18.89 -6.45 9.43
CA VAL A 19 -18.94 -7.13 10.72
C VAL A 19 -17.70 -6.77 11.53
N TYR A 20 -17.89 -5.94 12.55
CA TYR A 20 -16.87 -5.60 13.54
C TYR A 20 -17.00 -6.53 14.74
N VAL A 21 -15.93 -7.20 15.17
CA VAL A 21 -15.97 -8.04 16.36
C VAL A 21 -15.34 -7.29 17.53
N LYS A 22 -16.16 -6.84 18.48
CA LYS A 22 -15.69 -6.30 19.78
C LYS A 22 -16.22 -7.20 20.90
N ASN A 23 -15.33 -7.71 21.73
CA ASN A 23 -15.68 -8.63 22.84
C ASN A 23 -16.46 -9.87 22.38
N GLY A 24 -16.12 -10.46 21.23
CA GLY A 24 -16.78 -11.67 20.71
C GLY A 24 -18.14 -11.44 20.05
N ASN A 25 -18.67 -10.22 20.05
CA ASN A 25 -19.93 -9.89 19.38
C ASN A 25 -19.68 -9.19 18.04
N ALA A 26 -20.25 -9.76 16.98
CA ALA A 26 -20.34 -9.20 15.65
C ALA A 26 -21.28 -7.98 15.64
N LEU A 27 -20.72 -6.78 15.86
CA LEU A 27 -21.40 -5.51 15.62
C LEU A 27 -21.42 -5.25 14.10
N LYS A 28 -22.61 -5.26 13.52
CA LYS A 28 -22.81 -4.77 12.15
C LYS A 28 -22.70 -3.24 12.18
N LEU A 29 -21.62 -2.70 11.61
CA LEU A 29 -21.52 -1.26 11.37
C LEU A 29 -22.40 -0.90 10.18
N SER A 30 -23.07 0.26 10.26
CA SER A 30 -23.67 0.89 9.09
C SER A 30 -22.57 1.30 8.11
N ALA A 31 -22.92 1.49 6.84
CA ALA A 31 -21.97 1.99 5.84
C ALA A 31 -21.41 3.37 6.24
N ASP A 32 -22.24 4.23 6.83
CA ASP A 32 -21.86 5.56 7.29
C ASP A 32 -20.88 5.52 8.45
N ASP A 33 -21.07 4.61 9.41
CA ASP A 33 -20.14 4.45 10.54
C ASP A 33 -18.80 3.86 10.09
N ALA A 34 -18.83 2.91 9.15
CA ALA A 34 -17.62 2.37 8.54
C ALA A 34 -16.84 3.46 7.80
N GLN A 35 -17.53 4.35 7.08
CA GLN A 35 -16.91 5.47 6.41
C GLN A 35 -16.28 6.46 7.39
N LYS A 36 -17.01 6.90 8.42
CA LYS A 36 -16.46 7.79 9.47
C LYS A 36 -15.23 7.20 10.14
N LYS A 37 -15.26 5.90 10.45
CA LYS A 37 -14.10 5.23 11.05
C LYS A 37 -12.91 5.18 10.08
N ILE A 38 -13.15 4.98 8.79
CA ILE A 38 -12.08 5.04 7.79
C ILE A 38 -11.48 6.43 7.64
N GLU A 39 -12.27 7.49 7.75
CA GLU A 39 -11.75 8.87 7.73
C GLU A 39 -10.84 9.17 8.93
N THR A 40 -10.97 8.42 10.03
CA THR A 40 -10.04 8.49 11.18
C THR A 40 -8.81 7.60 11.03
N ILE A 41 -8.89 6.54 10.23
CA ILE A 41 -7.80 5.57 10.04
C ILE A 41 -6.93 5.94 8.84
N PHE A 42 -7.49 6.50 7.77
CA PHE A 42 -6.77 6.83 6.56
C PHE A 42 -6.91 8.32 6.27
N PHE A 43 -5.78 9.02 6.31
CA PHE A 43 -5.67 10.44 6.00
C PHE A 43 -4.94 10.62 4.67
N VAL A 44 -5.36 11.56 3.82
CA VAL A 44 -4.64 11.86 2.57
C VAL A 44 -3.85 13.14 2.77
N SER A 45 -2.54 13.08 2.51
CA SER A 45 -1.64 14.22 2.55
C SER A 45 -0.79 14.28 1.30
N THR A 46 -0.26 15.46 0.97
CA THR A 46 0.73 15.62 -0.11
C THR A 46 2.08 15.97 0.48
N TYR A 47 3.13 15.56 -0.23
CA TYR A 47 4.47 16.10 -0.01
C TYR A 47 4.58 17.51 -0.57
N SER A 48 5.46 18.31 0.03
CA SER A 48 5.98 19.52 -0.59
C SER A 48 6.70 19.19 -1.91
N ALA A 49 6.91 20.20 -2.74
CA ALA A 49 7.67 20.03 -3.98
C ALA A 49 9.09 19.50 -3.71
N ARG A 50 9.78 20.00 -2.67
CA ARG A 50 11.13 19.54 -2.31
C ARG A 50 11.15 18.09 -1.83
N GLU A 51 10.17 17.67 -1.02
CA GLU A 51 10.06 16.27 -0.60
C GLU A 51 9.76 15.35 -1.80
N THR A 52 8.85 15.75 -2.70
CA THR A 52 8.54 14.99 -3.92
C THR A 52 9.78 14.84 -4.80
N TYR A 53 10.56 15.92 -4.94
CA TYR A 53 11.83 15.91 -5.66
C TYR A 53 12.84 14.93 -5.04
N ASN A 54 13.00 14.97 -3.72
CA ASN A 54 13.94 14.09 -3.02
C ASN A 54 13.55 12.61 -3.17
N ILE A 55 12.26 12.29 -3.06
CA ILE A 55 11.74 10.94 -3.25
C ILE A 55 12.02 10.47 -4.69
N LEU A 56 11.75 11.33 -5.67
CA LEU A 56 12.02 11.02 -7.08
C LEU A 56 13.51 10.70 -7.33
N LEU A 57 14.43 11.48 -6.77
CA LEU A 57 15.87 11.20 -6.93
C LEU A 57 16.27 9.89 -6.25
N ALA A 58 15.77 9.64 -5.03
CA ALA A 58 16.03 8.39 -4.33
C ALA A 58 15.55 7.17 -5.14
N ASP A 59 14.37 7.27 -5.75
CA ASP A 59 13.83 6.23 -6.60
C ASP A 59 14.67 5.99 -7.86
N ILE A 60 15.19 7.06 -8.50
CA ILE A 60 16.08 6.92 -9.67
C ILE A 60 17.37 6.17 -9.28
N ILE A 61 17.94 6.49 -8.12
CA ILE A 61 19.17 5.84 -7.63
C ILE A 61 18.93 4.36 -7.32
N TYR A 62 17.81 4.06 -6.64
CA TYR A 62 17.55 2.72 -6.14
C TYR A 62 17.03 1.78 -7.23
N PHE A 63 16.28 2.30 -8.21
CA PHE A 63 15.58 1.48 -9.20
C PHE A 63 15.99 1.86 -10.64
N SER A 64 16.95 1.11 -11.17
CA SER A 64 17.53 1.29 -12.51
C SER A 64 16.57 1.05 -13.69
N SER A 65 15.25 0.87 -13.47
CA SER A 65 14.30 0.51 -14.54
C SER A 65 12.84 0.99 -14.33
N TYR A 66 12.62 2.06 -13.55
CA TYR A 66 11.25 2.50 -13.29
C TYR A 66 10.53 3.13 -14.49
N LYS A 67 9.27 2.73 -14.66
CA LYS A 67 8.44 3.17 -15.80
C LYS A 67 7.67 4.47 -15.58
N ASN A 68 7.74 5.09 -14.39
CA ASN A 68 6.97 6.30 -14.04
C ASN A 68 7.87 7.48 -13.64
N LEU A 69 8.94 7.72 -14.39
CA LEU A 69 9.75 8.92 -14.22
C LEU A 69 9.20 10.07 -15.08
N PRO A 70 9.45 11.34 -14.71
CA PRO A 70 9.08 12.49 -15.53
C PRO A 70 9.59 12.36 -16.97
N GLY A 71 8.79 12.83 -17.93
CA GLY A 71 9.17 12.87 -19.34
C GLY A 71 10.18 13.96 -19.70
N HIS A 72 10.59 14.78 -18.73
CA HIS A 72 11.47 15.92 -18.95
C HIS A 72 12.92 15.46 -19.24
N PRO A 73 13.63 16.04 -20.24
CA PRO A 73 14.95 15.59 -20.67
C PRO A 73 15.96 15.45 -19.52
N ALA A 74 16.00 16.42 -18.61
CA ALA A 74 16.90 16.38 -17.46
C ALA A 74 16.71 15.13 -16.58
N PHE A 75 15.47 14.64 -16.40
CA PHE A 75 15.22 13.44 -15.61
C PHE A 75 15.41 12.14 -16.41
N LYS A 76 15.29 12.19 -17.75
CA LYS A 76 15.63 11.07 -18.63
C LYS A 76 17.11 10.78 -18.69
N GLU A 77 17.93 11.82 -18.58
CA GLU A 77 19.38 11.65 -18.46
C GLU A 77 19.75 10.96 -17.14
N LEU A 78 19.13 11.35 -16.02
CA LEU A 78 19.36 10.70 -14.72
C LEU A 78 18.85 9.26 -14.68
N GLU A 79 17.76 8.96 -15.38
CA GLU A 79 17.27 7.58 -15.54
C GLU A 79 18.32 6.70 -16.25
N ALA A 80 18.99 7.24 -17.27
CA ALA A 80 20.01 6.54 -18.02
C ALA A 80 21.35 6.42 -17.27
N TYR A 81 21.67 7.42 -16.44
CA TYR A 81 22.95 7.55 -15.73
C TYR A 81 22.74 7.96 -14.26
N PRO A 82 22.17 7.12 -13.37
CA PRO A 82 21.87 7.52 -12.00
C PRO A 82 23.10 8.00 -11.19
N GLU A 83 24.30 7.54 -11.55
CA GLU A 83 25.56 7.92 -10.91
C GLU A 83 25.88 9.41 -11.02
N ILE A 84 25.36 10.14 -12.01
CA ILE A 84 25.65 11.56 -12.18
C ILE A 84 24.91 12.44 -11.16
N ILE A 85 23.87 11.92 -10.48
CA ILE A 85 23.05 12.66 -9.49
C ILE A 85 23.92 13.29 -8.37
N ALA A 86 25.03 12.65 -8.00
CA ALA A 86 25.94 13.16 -6.97
C ALA A 86 26.80 14.35 -7.45
N SER A 87 26.90 14.57 -8.76
CA SER A 87 27.79 15.56 -9.37
C SER A 87 27.07 16.75 -10.04
N ILE A 88 25.77 16.64 -10.25
CA ILE A 88 24.96 17.72 -10.83
C ILE A 88 24.66 18.83 -9.81
N ASP A 89 24.36 20.02 -10.31
CA ASP A 89 23.77 21.10 -9.51
C ASP A 89 22.32 20.74 -9.14
N GLN A 90 22.13 20.20 -7.94
CA GLN A 90 20.82 19.78 -7.45
C GLN A 90 19.86 20.95 -7.23
N ASP A 91 20.35 22.15 -6.95
CA ASP A 91 19.47 23.31 -6.77
C ASP A 91 18.97 23.83 -8.11
N ALA A 92 19.83 23.86 -9.14
CA ALA A 92 19.40 24.14 -10.51
C ALA A 92 18.39 23.08 -11.00
N LEU A 93 18.65 21.79 -10.79
CA LEU A 93 17.72 20.73 -11.15
C LEU A 93 16.40 20.82 -10.36
N TYR A 94 16.43 21.20 -9.08
CA TYR A 94 15.22 21.43 -8.30
C TYR A 94 14.42 22.63 -8.82
N VAL A 95 15.06 23.71 -9.25
CA VAL A 95 14.37 24.84 -9.89
C VAL A 95 13.65 24.35 -11.15
N THR A 96 14.33 23.60 -12.02
CA THR A 96 13.70 22.97 -13.21
C THR A 96 12.55 22.04 -12.82
N PHE A 97 12.73 21.21 -11.78
CA PHE A 97 11.67 20.37 -11.28
C PHE A 97 10.44 21.20 -10.88
N LEU A 98 10.64 22.25 -10.09
CA LEU A 98 9.56 23.09 -9.57
C LEU A 98 8.82 23.83 -10.69
N SER A 99 9.52 24.35 -11.69
CA SER A 99 8.92 25.15 -12.76
C SER A 99 8.31 24.34 -13.90
N GLU A 100 8.87 23.17 -14.21
CA GLU A 100 8.56 22.45 -15.45
C GLU A 100 8.02 21.03 -15.24
N VAL A 101 8.21 20.45 -14.06
CA VAL A 101 7.87 19.03 -13.81
C VAL A 101 6.82 18.87 -12.71
N TYR A 102 6.96 19.60 -11.60
CA TYR A 102 6.13 19.42 -10.43
C TYR A 102 4.67 19.74 -10.73
N GLN A 103 3.80 18.76 -10.45
CA GLN A 103 2.36 18.93 -10.56
C GLN A 103 1.74 18.70 -9.17
N PRO A 104 1.12 19.73 -8.56
CA PRO A 104 0.43 19.54 -7.30
C PRO A 104 -0.76 18.59 -7.48
N LEU A 105 -0.91 17.64 -6.57
CA LEU A 105 -1.97 16.64 -6.61
C LEU A 105 -3.21 17.11 -5.84
N PRO A 106 -4.40 17.14 -6.46
CA PRO A 106 -5.63 17.44 -5.73
C PRO A 106 -6.01 16.24 -4.84
N THR A 107 -5.88 16.39 -3.52
CA THR A 107 -6.13 15.31 -2.54
C THR A 107 -7.57 14.80 -2.56
N SER A 108 -8.54 15.70 -2.82
CA SER A 108 -9.96 15.37 -2.83
C SER A 108 -10.34 14.25 -3.81
N PHE A 109 -9.63 14.14 -4.95
CA PHE A 109 -9.84 13.06 -5.91
C PHE A 109 -9.40 11.70 -5.34
N ILE A 110 -8.30 11.68 -4.61
CA ILE A 110 -7.72 10.49 -3.98
C ILE A 110 -8.58 10.04 -2.81
N GLU A 111 -9.00 10.97 -1.96
CA GLU A 111 -9.91 10.72 -0.84
C GLU A 111 -11.20 10.03 -1.32
N GLY A 112 -11.84 10.57 -2.36
CA GLY A 112 -13.07 9.98 -2.92
C GLY A 112 -12.90 8.54 -3.42
N LYS A 113 -11.69 8.16 -3.85
CA LYS A 113 -11.38 6.79 -4.29
C LYS A 113 -11.06 5.86 -3.11
N ILE A 114 -10.38 6.34 -2.09
CA ILE A 114 -10.16 5.59 -0.84
C ILE A 114 -11.50 5.29 -0.16
N LYS A 115 -12.40 6.28 -0.09
CA LYS A 115 -13.74 6.12 0.50
C LYS A 115 -14.56 5.03 -0.19
N LYS A 116 -14.39 4.84 -1.51
CA LYS A 116 -15.04 3.72 -2.25
C LYS A 116 -14.58 2.33 -1.79
N HIS A 117 -13.44 2.24 -1.14
CA HIS A 117 -12.89 1.01 -0.59
C HIS A 117 -12.98 0.94 0.95
N ALA A 118 -13.72 1.85 1.60
CA ALA A 118 -13.76 1.98 3.05
C ALA A 118 -14.09 0.66 3.76
N SER A 119 -15.12 -0.07 3.30
CA SER A 119 -15.51 -1.36 3.89
C SER A 119 -14.37 -2.40 3.83
N THR A 120 -13.72 -2.54 2.67
CA THR A 120 -12.60 -3.47 2.47
C THR A 120 -11.40 -3.08 3.32
N LEU A 121 -11.02 -1.80 3.33
CA LEU A 121 -9.89 -1.29 4.10
C LEU A 121 -10.14 -1.39 5.61
N LEU A 122 -11.38 -1.20 6.07
CA LEU A 122 -11.75 -1.34 7.47
C LEU A 122 -11.64 -2.79 7.92
N THR A 123 -12.10 -3.71 7.07
CA THR A 123 -11.97 -5.15 7.32
C THR A 123 -10.50 -5.57 7.34
N ALA A 124 -9.68 -5.04 6.44
CA ALA A 124 -8.24 -5.30 6.43
C ALA A 124 -7.56 -4.78 7.71
N TYR A 125 -7.87 -3.55 8.12
CA TYR A 125 -7.38 -2.98 9.38
C TYR A 125 -7.74 -3.85 10.59
N GLN A 126 -8.99 -4.29 10.69
CA GLN A 126 -9.44 -5.16 11.78
C GLN A 126 -8.72 -6.52 11.78
N ARG A 127 -8.42 -7.06 10.60
CA ARG A 127 -7.59 -8.26 10.49
C ARG A 127 -6.16 -8.01 10.94
N CYS A 128 -5.61 -6.83 10.70
CA CYS A 128 -4.32 -6.43 11.27
C CYS A 128 -4.38 -6.32 12.80
N GLU A 129 -5.50 -5.86 13.40
CA GLU A 129 -5.69 -5.87 14.87
C GLU A 129 -5.63 -7.30 15.43
N VAL A 130 -6.14 -8.29 14.70
CA VAL A 130 -6.02 -9.71 15.10
C VAL A 130 -4.56 -10.16 15.09
N LEU A 131 -3.82 -9.86 14.03
CA LEU A 131 -2.38 -10.19 13.94
C LEU A 131 -1.57 -9.47 15.02
N ASN A 132 -1.91 -8.20 15.31
CA ASN A 132 -1.29 -7.42 16.37
C ASN A 132 -1.45 -8.10 17.72
N LYS A 133 -2.68 -8.55 18.04
CA LYS A 133 -2.96 -9.27 19.27
C LYS A 133 -2.22 -10.61 19.36
N ASN A 134 -2.13 -11.35 18.26
CA ASN A 134 -1.60 -12.70 18.28
C ASN A 134 -0.07 -12.74 18.40
N TRP A 135 0.63 -11.88 17.66
CA TRP A 135 2.10 -11.95 17.60
C TRP A 135 2.79 -10.58 17.46
N GLY A 136 2.06 -9.48 17.63
CA GLY A 136 2.65 -8.14 17.70
C GLY A 136 2.85 -7.46 16.34
N PHE A 137 2.09 -7.82 15.31
CA PHE A 137 2.03 -7.06 14.04
C PHE A 137 1.83 -5.56 14.30
N VAL A 138 2.68 -4.71 13.72
CA VAL A 138 2.62 -3.25 13.97
C VAL A 138 1.39 -2.65 13.28
N ILE A 139 0.60 -1.88 14.01
CA ILE A 139 -0.54 -1.13 13.49
C ILE A 139 -0.44 0.33 13.92
N PHE A 140 -0.84 1.23 13.03
CA PHE A 140 -0.95 2.65 13.35
C PHE A 140 -2.41 3.04 13.63
N PRO A 141 -2.68 3.96 14.56
CA PRO A 141 -4.01 4.53 14.73
C PRO A 141 -4.50 5.24 13.47
N CYS A 142 -3.57 5.82 12.71
CA CYS A 142 -3.81 6.49 11.44
C CYS A 142 -2.68 6.18 10.46
N TYR A 143 -3.04 5.80 9.23
CA TYR A 143 -2.16 5.65 8.08
C TYR A 143 -2.32 6.87 7.18
N THR A 144 -1.21 7.51 6.82
CA THR A 144 -1.22 8.66 5.91
C THR A 144 -0.93 8.19 4.49
N ILE A 145 -1.86 8.43 3.58
CA ILE A 145 -1.72 8.14 2.16
C ILE A 145 -1.09 9.36 1.45
N TYR A 146 0.05 9.13 0.81
CA TYR A 146 0.78 10.10 0.01
C TYR A 146 0.69 9.74 -1.47
N PRO A 147 -0.17 10.40 -2.25
CA PRO A 147 -0.25 10.17 -3.69
C PRO A 147 0.98 10.80 -4.37
N LEU A 148 1.56 10.07 -5.32
CA LEU A 148 2.74 10.48 -6.09
C LEU A 148 2.52 10.26 -7.58
N PHE A 149 2.81 11.26 -8.42
CA PHE A 149 2.79 11.05 -9.88
C PHE A 149 3.95 10.19 -10.36
N TYR A 150 5.09 10.31 -9.67
CA TYR A 150 6.36 9.71 -10.06
C TYR A 150 6.81 8.66 -9.05
N GLY A 151 7.80 7.87 -9.44
CA GLY A 151 8.44 6.92 -8.54
C GLY A 151 7.83 5.51 -8.55
N ALA A 152 8.11 4.79 -7.48
CA ALA A 152 7.68 3.41 -7.26
C ALA A 152 6.15 3.26 -7.35
N GLY A 153 5.68 2.06 -7.75
CA GLY A 153 4.26 1.76 -7.88
C GLY A 153 3.48 1.82 -6.55
N GLY A 154 4.19 1.69 -5.44
CA GLY A 154 3.75 1.79 -4.04
C GLY A 154 4.99 1.84 -3.15
N GLY A 155 4.85 2.41 -1.96
CA GLY A 155 5.91 2.49 -0.95
C GLY A 155 5.33 2.69 0.43
N TYR A 156 6.16 2.59 1.46
CA TYR A 156 5.71 2.73 2.85
C TYR A 156 6.76 3.40 3.73
N ARG A 157 6.28 4.01 4.81
CA ARG A 157 7.09 4.60 5.90
C ARG A 157 6.78 3.81 7.18
N PRO A 158 7.64 2.85 7.56
CA PRO A 158 7.34 1.95 8.67
C PRO A 158 7.19 2.70 10.00
N ASP A 159 7.91 3.81 10.19
CA ASP A 159 7.90 4.56 11.45
C ASP A 159 6.65 5.42 11.67
N THR A 160 5.95 5.79 10.59
CA THR A 160 4.87 6.79 10.65
C THR A 160 3.53 6.28 10.12
N GLY A 161 3.46 5.03 9.67
CA GLY A 161 2.27 4.51 8.98
C GLY A 161 2.02 5.20 7.63
N GLY A 162 3.05 5.78 7.01
CA GLY A 162 2.93 6.44 5.72
C GLY A 162 2.82 5.40 4.59
N ILE A 163 1.92 5.61 3.64
CA ILE A 163 1.73 4.76 2.46
C ILE A 163 1.78 5.63 1.22
N GLU A 164 2.76 5.36 0.36
CA GLU A 164 2.95 6.07 -0.89
C GLU A 164 2.22 5.33 -2.01
N LEU A 165 1.42 6.05 -2.79
CA LEU A 165 0.62 5.47 -3.87
C LEU A 165 0.91 6.18 -5.18
N ASN A 166 1.36 5.43 -6.18
CA ASN A 166 1.50 6.01 -7.51
C ASN A 166 0.12 6.29 -8.14
N VAL A 167 -0.03 7.50 -8.65
CA VAL A 167 -1.22 8.00 -9.33
C VAL A 167 -0.86 8.44 -10.75
N ASN A 168 -1.86 8.49 -11.62
CA ASN A 168 -1.72 9.06 -12.95
C ASN A 168 -2.72 10.21 -13.14
N GLU A 169 -2.82 10.75 -14.35
CA GLU A 169 -3.78 11.81 -14.68
C GLU A 169 -5.26 11.42 -14.44
N LYS A 170 -5.55 10.10 -14.43
CA LYS A 170 -6.88 9.55 -14.07
C LYS A 170 -6.99 9.24 -12.56
N GLY A 171 -5.98 9.68 -11.81
CA GLY A 171 -5.68 9.48 -10.38
C GLY A 171 -5.33 8.04 -10.02
N LEU A 172 -6.01 7.49 -9.00
CA LEU A 172 -5.69 6.18 -8.44
C LEU A 172 -5.85 5.03 -9.45
N ARG A 173 -4.81 4.18 -9.57
CA ARG A 173 -4.81 2.98 -10.42
C ARG A 173 -5.86 1.97 -9.94
N LYS A 174 -6.34 1.07 -10.83
CA LYS A 174 -7.38 0.07 -10.50
C LYS A 174 -7.08 -0.83 -9.28
N LYS A 175 -5.81 -0.92 -8.86
CA LYS A 175 -5.33 -1.80 -7.78
C LYS A 175 -5.09 -1.07 -6.45
N THR A 176 -5.64 0.13 -6.24
CA THR A 176 -5.41 0.94 -5.02
C THR A 176 -5.61 0.19 -3.71
N CYS A 177 -6.77 -0.44 -3.52
CA CYS A 177 -7.04 -1.15 -2.27
C CYS A 177 -6.03 -2.28 -2.03
N LYS A 178 -5.62 -2.97 -3.10
CA LYS A 178 -4.56 -3.99 -3.05
C LYS A 178 -3.24 -3.35 -2.59
N THR A 179 -2.83 -2.24 -3.21
CA THR A 179 -1.56 -1.57 -2.86
C THR A 179 -1.60 -1.11 -1.41
N ILE A 180 -2.66 -0.45 -0.95
CA ILE A 180 -2.77 -0.01 0.45
C ILE A 180 -2.63 -1.19 1.41
N ILE A 181 -3.33 -2.30 1.18
CA ILE A 181 -3.23 -3.48 2.05
C ILE A 181 -1.81 -4.08 1.99
N HIS A 182 -1.19 -4.14 0.81
CA HIS A 182 0.19 -4.62 0.65
C HIS A 182 1.17 -3.76 1.47
N GLU A 183 1.09 -2.43 1.36
CA GLU A 183 1.95 -1.52 2.12
C GLU A 183 1.66 -1.56 3.63
N MET A 184 0.40 -1.75 4.05
CA MET A 184 0.08 -1.99 5.47
C MET A 184 0.76 -3.26 6.00
N VAL A 185 0.83 -4.31 5.18
CA VAL A 185 1.52 -5.55 5.55
C VAL A 185 3.02 -5.32 5.68
N HIS A 186 3.65 -4.62 4.73
CA HIS A 186 5.06 -4.21 4.84
C HIS A 186 5.35 -3.50 6.17
N ILE A 187 4.55 -2.48 6.49
CA ILE A 187 4.68 -1.73 7.76
C ILE A 187 4.56 -2.66 8.97
N GLY A 188 3.54 -3.52 8.98
CA GLY A 188 3.25 -4.30 10.17
C GLY A 188 4.22 -5.44 10.48
N ILE A 189 4.99 -5.89 9.48
CA ILE A 189 6.02 -6.93 9.67
C ILE A 189 7.44 -6.38 9.84
N GLU A 190 7.65 -5.07 9.63
CA GLU A 190 9.00 -4.51 9.48
C GLU A 190 9.90 -4.80 10.68
N ASP A 191 9.54 -4.31 11.85
CA ASP A 191 10.39 -4.44 13.04
C ASP A 191 10.33 -5.87 13.60
N GLY A 192 9.12 -6.42 13.73
CA GLY A 192 8.87 -7.69 14.40
C GLY A 192 9.34 -8.93 13.64
N ILE A 193 9.46 -8.82 12.32
CA ILE A 193 9.83 -9.93 11.44
C ILE A 193 11.04 -9.59 10.56
N VAL A 194 10.94 -8.57 9.70
CA VAL A 194 11.96 -8.31 8.67
C VAL A 194 13.31 -7.98 9.33
N GLN A 195 13.34 -6.96 10.17
CA GLN A 195 14.57 -6.53 10.85
C GLN A 195 15.04 -7.57 11.86
N ARG A 196 14.11 -8.14 12.65
CA ARG A 196 14.42 -9.16 13.66
C ARG A 196 15.13 -10.38 13.06
N PHE A 197 14.69 -10.86 11.90
CA PHE A 197 15.18 -12.10 11.29
C PHE A 197 16.12 -11.87 10.09
N GLN A 198 16.51 -10.64 9.81
CA GLN A 198 17.56 -10.40 8.81
C GLN A 198 17.04 -10.35 7.37
N LEU A 199 15.72 -10.38 7.13
CA LEU A 199 15.13 -10.78 5.84
C LEU A 199 15.63 -9.89 4.70
N SER A 200 16.08 -10.52 3.61
CA SER A 200 16.43 -9.84 2.37
C SER A 200 15.19 -9.25 1.70
N HIS A 201 15.41 -8.33 0.77
CA HIS A 201 14.32 -7.70 0.02
C HIS A 201 13.37 -8.73 -0.61
N TRP A 202 13.89 -9.79 -1.25
CA TRP A 202 13.07 -10.79 -1.93
C TRP A 202 12.33 -11.74 -0.99
N GLU A 203 12.90 -12.04 0.18
CA GLU A 203 12.21 -12.80 1.23
C GLU A 203 11.04 -11.98 1.80
N LYS A 204 11.28 -10.69 2.06
CA LYS A 204 10.26 -9.74 2.51
C LYS A 204 9.11 -9.60 1.53
N GLU A 205 9.38 -9.31 0.26
CA GLU A 205 8.34 -9.20 -0.76
C GLU A 205 7.55 -10.52 -0.89
N GLY A 206 8.26 -11.66 -0.86
CA GLY A 206 7.65 -12.99 -0.88
C GLY A 206 6.72 -13.24 0.32
N LEU A 207 7.12 -12.83 1.53
CA LEU A 207 6.31 -12.91 2.74
C LEU A 207 5.06 -12.04 2.64
N VAL A 208 5.21 -10.79 2.24
CA VAL A 208 4.10 -9.82 2.12
C VAL A 208 3.07 -10.31 1.10
N ASP A 209 3.54 -10.78 -0.06
CA ASP A 209 2.69 -11.37 -1.08
C ASP A 209 1.96 -12.63 -0.60
N THR A 210 2.62 -13.45 0.22
CA THR A 210 2.00 -14.65 0.80
C THR A 210 0.91 -14.28 1.81
N ILE A 211 1.15 -13.29 2.67
CA ILE A 211 0.13 -12.77 3.59
C ILE A 211 -1.07 -12.21 2.79
N CYS A 212 -0.80 -11.42 1.75
CA CYS A 212 -1.87 -10.85 0.92
C CYS A 212 -2.68 -11.93 0.19
N SER A 213 -2.01 -12.97 -0.32
CA SER A 213 -2.66 -14.04 -1.09
C SER A 213 -3.38 -15.09 -0.26
N LEU A 214 -2.94 -15.35 0.98
CA LEU A 214 -3.56 -16.34 1.87
C LEU A 214 -4.52 -15.68 2.87
N TYR A 215 -4.03 -14.72 3.65
CA TYR A 215 -4.78 -14.14 4.76
C TYR A 215 -5.80 -13.07 4.31
N PHE A 216 -5.49 -12.34 3.23
CA PHE A 216 -6.37 -11.33 2.67
C PHE A 216 -7.07 -11.76 1.36
N HIS A 217 -7.07 -13.05 1.03
CA HIS A 217 -7.51 -13.56 -0.27
C HIS A 217 -8.95 -13.15 -0.64
N ASP A 218 -9.88 -13.14 0.31
CA ASP A 218 -11.28 -12.78 0.07
C ASP A 218 -11.48 -11.27 -0.11
N LEU A 219 -10.60 -10.45 0.47
CA LEU A 219 -10.55 -9.01 0.21
C LEU A 219 -9.83 -8.70 -1.12
N LEU A 220 -8.93 -9.58 -1.54
CA LEU A 220 -8.06 -9.45 -2.71
C LEU A 220 -8.14 -10.68 -3.64
N PRO A 221 -9.33 -11.03 -4.18
CA PRO A 221 -9.56 -12.33 -4.85
C PRO A 221 -8.73 -12.55 -6.12
N ASN A 222 -8.14 -11.50 -6.68
CA ASN A 222 -7.26 -11.56 -7.85
C ASN A 222 -5.85 -11.06 -7.50
N TYR A 223 -5.37 -11.35 -6.29
CA TYR A 223 -4.03 -10.97 -5.89
C TYR A 223 -2.99 -11.75 -6.69
N HIS A 224 -2.11 -11.01 -7.38
CA HIS A 224 -0.95 -11.56 -8.07
C HIS A 224 0.31 -11.22 -7.29
N MET A 225 1.11 -12.22 -6.93
CA MET A 225 2.40 -12.01 -6.27
C MET A 225 3.36 -11.26 -7.19
N GLN A 226 4.18 -10.40 -6.62
CA GLN A 226 5.26 -9.70 -7.30
C GLN A 226 6.42 -10.70 -7.54
N SER A 227 6.84 -10.84 -8.79
CA SER A 227 8.03 -11.63 -9.14
C SER A 227 9.28 -10.76 -8.96
N PRO A 228 10.41 -11.26 -8.42
CA PRO A 228 10.75 -12.66 -8.08
C PRO A 228 10.83 -12.95 -6.56
N GLY A 229 9.75 -12.80 -5.79
CA GLY A 229 9.79 -13.17 -4.36
C GLY A 229 10.37 -14.58 -4.09
N ASP A 230 11.07 -14.76 -2.95
CA ASP A 230 11.68 -16.06 -2.61
C ASP A 230 10.59 -17.12 -2.39
N LYS A 231 10.71 -18.26 -3.06
CA LYS A 231 9.75 -19.38 -2.95
C LYS A 231 10.04 -20.30 -1.77
N ASN A 232 11.22 -20.22 -1.15
CA ASN A 232 11.60 -21.07 -0.04
C ASN A 232 10.88 -20.67 1.24
N ILE A 233 10.78 -19.36 1.53
CA ILE A 233 10.04 -18.84 2.69
C ILE A 233 8.57 -19.29 2.64
N GLN A 234 7.96 -19.35 1.45
CA GLN A 234 6.55 -19.73 1.26
C GLN A 234 6.22 -21.13 1.80
N LYS A 235 7.19 -22.05 1.85
CA LYS A 235 7.00 -23.41 2.37
C LYS A 235 6.66 -23.44 3.86
N TYR A 236 6.99 -22.38 4.58
CA TYR A 236 6.76 -22.22 6.03
C TYR A 236 5.50 -21.40 6.32
N LEU A 237 4.86 -20.84 5.30
CA LEU A 237 3.77 -19.88 5.45
C LEU A 237 2.42 -20.55 5.12
N THR A 238 1.80 -21.18 6.12
CA THR A 238 0.40 -21.61 6.05
C THR A 238 -0.53 -20.55 6.62
N TYR A 239 -1.83 -20.61 6.30
CA TYR A 239 -2.82 -19.70 6.88
C TYR A 239 -2.79 -19.74 8.42
N GLU A 240 -2.70 -20.93 9.00
CA GLU A 240 -2.64 -21.15 10.44
C GLU A 240 -1.39 -20.50 11.05
N ALA A 241 -0.23 -20.66 10.41
CA ALA A 241 1.01 -20.04 10.85
C ALA A 241 0.92 -18.52 10.81
N LEU A 242 0.41 -17.94 9.70
CA LEU A 242 0.24 -16.49 9.55
C LEU A 242 -0.63 -15.91 10.67
N VAL A 243 -1.72 -16.58 11.02
CA VAL A 243 -2.67 -16.09 12.02
C VAL A 243 -2.16 -16.31 13.43
N ALA A 244 -1.62 -17.49 13.74
CA ALA A 244 -1.29 -17.88 15.11
C ALA A 244 0.08 -17.37 15.57
N ASP A 245 1.14 -17.63 14.79
CA ASP A 245 2.53 -17.36 15.19
C ASP A 245 3.45 -17.26 13.97
N LEU A 246 3.34 -16.14 13.24
CA LEU A 246 4.26 -15.87 12.14
C LEU A 246 5.74 -15.82 12.59
N PRO A 247 6.12 -15.18 13.72
CA PRO A 247 7.49 -15.20 14.19
C PRO A 247 8.08 -16.61 14.34
N GLY A 248 7.32 -17.57 14.88
CA GLY A 248 7.72 -18.97 14.98
C GLY A 248 8.02 -19.60 13.61
N ALA A 249 7.11 -19.42 12.64
CA ALA A 249 7.30 -19.94 11.28
C ALA A 249 8.52 -19.35 10.57
N ILE A 250 8.81 -18.06 10.78
CA ILE A 250 10.01 -17.41 10.22
C ILE A 250 11.28 -17.88 10.92
N MET A 251 11.23 -18.14 12.23
CA MET A 251 12.35 -18.72 12.97
C MET A 251 12.73 -20.09 12.41
N ASP A 252 11.74 -20.95 12.14
CA ASP A 252 11.96 -22.25 11.51
C ASP A 252 12.60 -22.10 10.13
N TYR A 253 12.12 -21.17 9.31
CA TYR A 253 12.71 -20.88 8.00
C TYR A 253 14.18 -20.47 8.12
N VAL A 254 14.52 -19.50 8.97
CA VAL A 254 15.91 -19.03 9.15
C VAL A 254 16.82 -20.11 9.73
N ALA A 255 16.31 -20.98 10.59
CA ALA A 255 17.08 -22.12 11.10
C ALA A 255 17.47 -23.12 9.99
N HIS A 256 16.63 -23.27 8.95
CA HIS A 256 16.92 -24.12 7.79
C HIS A 256 17.76 -23.40 6.71
N TYR A 257 17.71 -22.07 6.65
CA TYR A 257 18.45 -21.24 5.71
C TYR A 257 19.26 -20.17 6.47
N PRO A 258 20.34 -20.58 7.16
CA PRO A 258 21.15 -19.66 7.97
C PRO A 258 21.84 -18.60 7.08
N ARG A 259 21.93 -17.38 7.62
CA ARG A 259 22.54 -16.22 6.97
C ARG A 259 24.03 -16.11 7.25
#